data_AF-A0A936J2P6-F1
#
_entry.id   AF-A0A936J2P6-F1
#
_cell.length_a   1.000
_cell.length_b   1.000
_cell.length_c   1.000
_cell.angle_alpha   90.00
_cell.angle_beta   90.00
_cell.angle_gamma   90.00
#
_symmetry.space_group_name_H-M   'P 1'
#
loop_
_entity.id
_entity.type
_entity.pdbx_description
1 polymer ?
#
loop_
_entity_poly.entity_id
_entity_poly.type
_entity_poly.pdbx_seq_one_letter_code
_entity_poly.pdbx_strand_id
1 'polypeptide(L)'
;MARTPLGRGLSALLGEDTSTGQQKDSIFEIDIELIDPNPEQPRTRFTDKALDELAQSIAANGVVQPIVVRPIGSRFQIIAGERRWRAAQRAGLRRIPAATKQVSDDKLLELALIENIQRQELNPIEEAKAYRKLIDNIGLTQEKLSERVGKERSLIATTLRLLKLPEDIQTLIEEEKLTAGHGRALLMVEDRAVQRRLARNIIEKGLSVRETERSIKKNTISPQHIVNNRVAKPIDANVRAAETKLMRKLGTNVKIVPKGNGGKIEVEFYSLDDLDRIFQLVMRSE
;
A
#
# COMPACT_ATOMS: atom_id res chain seq x y z
N MET A 1 26.55 41.23 -14.96
CA MET A 1 26.22 40.22 -13.94
C MET A 1 24.71 40.20 -13.74
N ALA A 2 24.01 39.30 -14.43
CA ALA A 2 22.56 39.13 -14.31
C ALA A 2 22.27 37.96 -13.38
N ARG A 3 21.55 38.20 -12.29
CA ARG A 3 21.08 37.16 -11.35
C ARG A 3 19.71 36.68 -11.82
N THR A 4 19.66 35.43 -12.26
CA THR A 4 18.46 34.65 -12.57
C THR A 4 17.67 34.37 -11.27
N PRO A 5 16.37 34.70 -11.17
CA PRO A 5 15.56 34.24 -10.05
C PRO A 5 15.05 32.82 -10.34
N LEU A 6 15.54 31.86 -9.55
CA LEU A 6 14.87 30.58 -9.30
C LEU A 6 13.52 30.87 -8.64
N GLY A 7 12.41 30.39 -9.21
CA GLY A 7 11.11 30.54 -8.54
C GLY A 7 9.83 30.26 -9.33
N ARG A 8 9.91 29.82 -10.60
CA ARG A 8 8.70 29.51 -11.40
C ARG A 8 8.10 28.11 -11.17
N GLY A 9 8.66 27.32 -10.26
CA GLY A 9 8.28 25.91 -10.08
C GLY A 9 7.06 25.64 -9.19
N LEU A 10 6.73 26.54 -8.25
CA LEU A 10 5.56 26.33 -7.37
C LEU A 10 4.25 26.87 -7.97
N SER A 11 4.32 27.91 -8.80
CA SER A 11 3.13 28.51 -9.42
C SER A 11 2.53 27.64 -10.53
N ALA A 12 3.25 26.64 -11.03
CA ALA A 12 2.73 25.68 -12.01
C ALA A 12 2.07 24.44 -11.38
N LEU A 13 2.32 24.18 -10.09
CA LEU A 13 1.69 23.09 -9.32
C LEU A 13 0.39 23.53 -8.62
N LEU A 14 0.20 24.83 -8.47
CA LEU A 14 -1.03 25.45 -8.01
C LEU A 14 -1.76 25.95 -9.24
N GLY A 15 -2.41 25.04 -9.96
CA GLY A 15 -3.18 25.36 -11.16
C GLY A 15 -4.01 26.62 -10.96
N GLU A 16 -3.87 27.55 -11.92
CA GLU A 16 -4.76 28.69 -12.08
C GLU A 16 -6.16 28.19 -12.44
N ASP A 17 -6.90 27.71 -11.45
CA ASP A 17 -8.36 27.65 -11.52
C ASP A 17 -8.89 29.03 -11.13
N THR A 18 -8.73 29.98 -12.06
CA THR A 18 -9.59 31.15 -12.13
C THR A 18 -11.00 30.70 -12.44
N SER A 19 -11.84 30.52 -11.40
CA SER A 19 -13.29 30.79 -11.33
C SER A 19 -13.99 29.88 -10.31
N THR A 20 -14.05 30.30 -9.04
CA THR A 20 -15.27 30.34 -8.20
C THR A 20 -14.90 30.61 -6.74
N GLY A 21 -15.29 31.79 -6.24
CA GLY A 21 -15.42 32.09 -4.80
C GLY A 21 -14.12 32.30 -4.02
N GLN A 22 -13.59 33.53 -4.05
CA GLN A 22 -12.69 34.02 -3.00
C GLN A 22 -13.42 34.02 -1.64
N GLN A 23 -13.33 32.93 -0.86
CA GLN A 23 -13.56 33.00 0.58
C GLN A 23 -12.26 33.45 1.22
N LYS A 24 -12.14 34.77 1.48
CA LYS A 24 -11.05 35.34 2.26
C LYS A 24 -10.97 34.59 3.60
N ASP A 25 -9.82 33.98 3.89
CA ASP A 25 -9.42 33.55 5.25
C ASP A 25 -9.56 34.78 6.17
N SER A 26 -10.73 34.94 6.76
CA SER A 26 -11.08 36.09 7.58
C SER A 26 -10.63 35.78 9.01
N ILE A 27 -9.78 36.63 9.56
CA ILE A 27 -9.30 36.51 10.94
C ILE A 27 -10.35 37.14 11.84
N PHE A 28 -10.87 36.36 12.79
CA PHE A 28 -11.85 36.78 13.78
C PHE A 28 -11.30 36.62 15.20
N GLU A 29 -11.73 37.47 16.12
CA GLU A 29 -11.50 37.27 17.55
C GLU A 29 -12.57 36.33 18.10
N ILE A 30 -12.18 35.15 18.57
CA ILE A 30 -13.10 34.12 19.08
C ILE A 30 -12.89 33.95 20.58
N ASP A 31 -13.98 33.80 21.33
CA ASP A 31 -13.91 33.48 22.76
C ASP A 31 -13.22 32.13 22.97
N ILE A 32 -12.22 32.13 23.84
CA ILE A 32 -11.36 30.95 24.03
C ILE A 32 -12.14 29.73 24.56
N GLU A 33 -13.26 29.97 25.25
CA GLU A 33 -14.17 28.96 25.79
C GLU A 33 -15.05 28.28 24.73
N LEU A 34 -15.18 28.89 23.55
CA LEU A 34 -15.89 28.31 22.40
C LEU A 34 -14.99 27.42 21.55
N ILE A 35 -13.70 27.30 21.90
CA ILE A 35 -12.69 26.59 21.12
C ILE A 35 -12.34 25.27 21.81
N ASP A 36 -12.55 24.17 21.10
CA ASP A 36 -12.26 22.82 21.54
C ASP A 36 -10.95 22.31 20.94
N PRO A 37 -10.15 21.54 21.70
CA PRO A 37 -8.96 20.88 21.19
C PRO A 37 -9.33 19.79 20.19
N ASN A 38 -8.42 19.49 19.28
CA ASN A 38 -8.60 18.38 18.35
C ASN A 38 -8.14 17.05 19.01
N PRO A 39 -9.03 16.06 19.17
CA PRO A 39 -8.74 14.79 19.84
C PRO A 39 -7.72 13.92 19.09
N GLU A 40 -7.51 14.15 17.79
CA GLU A 40 -6.56 13.39 16.98
C GLU A 40 -5.15 14.01 16.93
N GLN A 41 -4.85 15.03 17.76
CA GLN A 41 -3.54 15.68 17.74
C GLN A 41 -2.45 14.80 18.40
N PRO A 42 -1.39 14.41 17.65
CA PRO A 42 -0.37 13.47 18.13
C PRO A 42 0.59 14.07 19.17
N ARG A 43 0.62 15.39 19.34
CA ARG A 43 1.53 16.05 20.29
C ARG A 43 0.84 16.34 21.62
N THR A 44 0.82 15.34 22.50
CA THR A 44 0.21 15.43 23.85
C THR A 44 1.15 15.92 24.94
N ARG A 45 2.48 15.91 24.71
CA ARG A 45 3.49 16.37 25.69
C ARG A 45 4.12 17.69 25.27
N PHE A 46 3.69 18.77 25.92
CA PHE A 46 4.44 20.03 25.95
C PHE A 46 5.13 20.14 27.30
N THR A 47 6.37 20.60 27.32
CA THR A 47 7.05 20.94 28.58
C THR A 47 6.43 22.20 29.14
N ASP A 48 6.00 22.18 30.41
CA ASP A 48 5.32 23.32 31.05
C ASP A 48 6.12 24.62 30.93
N LYS A 49 7.45 24.54 31.08
CA LYS A 49 8.35 25.68 30.94
C LYS A 49 8.24 26.41 29.58
N ALA A 50 8.13 25.66 28.48
CA ALA A 50 8.02 26.24 27.14
C ALA A 50 6.62 26.80 26.82
N LEU A 51 5.60 26.36 27.57
CA LEU A 51 4.26 26.95 27.54
C LEU A 51 4.21 28.25 28.33
N ASP A 52 4.89 28.31 29.48
CA ASP A 52 4.92 29.49 30.35
C ASP A 52 5.69 30.66 29.72
N GLU A 53 6.82 30.39 29.08
CA GLU A 53 7.56 31.41 28.30
C GLU A 53 6.70 31.99 27.17
N LEU A 54 5.93 31.14 26.47
CA LEU A 54 5.03 31.58 25.41
C LEU A 54 3.82 32.35 25.99
N ALA A 55 3.30 31.93 27.14
CA ALA A 55 2.21 32.63 27.82
C ALA A 55 2.63 34.03 28.27
N GLN A 56 3.85 34.20 28.81
CA GLN A 56 4.40 35.53 29.13
C GLN A 56 4.54 36.41 27.89
N SER A 57 5.05 35.85 26.79
CA SER A 57 5.15 36.58 25.51
C SER A 57 3.77 37.00 24.98
N ILE A 58 2.76 36.14 25.11
CA ILE A 58 1.39 36.41 24.68
C ILE A 58 0.70 37.43 25.60
N ALA A 59 0.96 37.40 26.91
CA ALA A 59 0.44 38.40 27.84
C ALA A 59 0.96 39.80 27.53
N ALA A 60 2.23 39.92 27.09
CA ALA A 60 2.86 41.20 26.75
C ALA A 60 2.46 41.74 25.37
N ASN A 61 2.41 40.87 24.36
CA ASN A 61 2.29 41.30 22.95
C ASN A 61 1.01 40.83 22.25
N GLY A 62 0.15 40.08 22.96
CA GLY A 62 -0.97 39.37 22.36
C GLY A 62 -0.52 38.20 21.47
N VAL A 63 -1.49 37.56 20.82
CA VAL A 63 -1.24 36.46 19.89
C VAL A 63 -0.98 37.04 18.49
N VAL A 64 0.29 37.17 18.14
CA VAL A 64 0.72 37.78 16.86
C VAL A 64 0.28 36.96 15.64
N GLN A 65 0.34 35.64 15.74
CA GLN A 65 -0.07 34.74 14.66
C GLN A 65 -1.40 34.08 15.01
N PRO A 66 -2.46 34.24 14.19
CA PRO A 66 -3.77 33.68 14.49
C PRO A 66 -3.75 32.16 14.49
N ILE A 67 -4.57 31.56 15.36
CA ILE A 67 -4.80 30.11 15.35
C ILE A 67 -5.73 29.74 14.18
N VAL A 68 -5.71 28.49 13.73
CA VAL A 68 -6.60 28.03 12.65
C VAL A 68 -7.66 27.14 13.27
N VAL A 69 -8.92 27.50 13.05
CA VAL A 69 -10.07 26.78 13.62
C VAL A 69 -11.12 26.49 12.55
N ARG A 70 -11.92 25.44 12.78
CA ARG A 70 -13.14 25.15 12.01
C ARG A 70 -14.38 25.35 12.87
N PRO A 71 -15.50 25.84 12.32
CA PRO A 71 -16.78 25.82 13.03
C PRO A 71 -17.31 24.38 13.15
N ILE A 72 -17.80 24.00 14.33
CA ILE A 72 -18.54 22.76 14.60
C ILE A 72 -19.81 23.13 15.37
N GLY A 73 -20.95 23.20 14.67
CA GLY A 73 -22.20 23.67 15.26
C GLY A 73 -22.08 25.11 15.76
N SER A 74 -22.22 25.31 17.07
CA SER A 74 -22.06 26.61 17.75
C SER A 74 -20.67 26.85 18.34
N ARG A 75 -19.74 25.90 18.20
CA ARG A 75 -18.38 25.94 18.76
C ARG A 75 -17.34 25.90 17.63
N PHE A 76 -16.07 25.97 18.00
CA PHE A 76 -14.93 25.90 17.08
C PHE A 76 -13.99 24.79 17.50
N GLN A 77 -13.32 24.15 16.55
CA GLN A 77 -12.28 23.16 16.84
C GLN A 77 -10.94 23.58 16.22
N ILE A 78 -9.87 23.38 16.98
CA ILE A 78 -8.50 23.72 16.57
C ILE A 78 -8.02 22.79 15.46
N ILE A 79 -7.67 23.35 14.31
CA ILE A 79 -6.94 22.63 13.25
C ILE A 79 -5.44 22.74 13.50
N ALA A 80 -4.96 23.95 13.81
CA ALA A 80 -3.56 24.24 14.04
C ALA A 80 -3.37 25.38 15.05
N GLY A 81 -2.32 25.31 15.86
CA GLY A 81 -1.99 26.34 16.85
C GLY A 81 -2.36 26.00 18.29
N GLU A 82 -2.55 24.72 18.63
CA GLU A 82 -2.86 24.22 19.99
C GLU A 82 -1.99 24.86 21.09
N ARG A 83 -0.67 24.99 20.87
CA ARG A 83 0.25 25.62 21.83
C ARG A 83 -0.09 27.09 22.12
N ARG A 84 -0.50 27.84 21.10
CA ARG A 84 -0.88 29.26 21.22
C ARG A 84 -2.20 29.40 21.96
N TRP A 85 -3.16 28.52 21.68
CA TRP A 85 -4.43 28.47 22.42
C TRP A 85 -4.19 28.15 23.91
N ARG A 86 -3.41 27.12 24.24
CA ARG A 86 -3.08 26.79 25.64
C ARG A 86 -2.32 27.91 26.36
N ALA A 87 -1.35 28.52 25.68
CA ALA A 87 -0.59 29.64 26.24
C ALA A 87 -1.46 30.90 26.43
N ALA A 88 -2.41 31.17 25.52
CA ALA A 88 -3.40 32.24 25.66
C ALA A 88 -4.36 31.99 26.83
N GLN A 89 -4.77 30.74 27.05
CA GLN A 89 -5.56 30.34 28.21
C GLN A 89 -4.80 30.57 29.52
N ARG A 90 -3.51 30.18 29.58
CA ARG A 90 -2.64 30.47 30.73
C ARG A 90 -2.38 31.97 30.93
N ALA A 91 -2.31 32.74 29.85
CA ALA A 91 -2.16 34.19 29.90
C ALA A 91 -3.45 34.93 30.31
N GLY A 92 -4.57 34.22 30.49
CA GLY A 92 -5.84 34.81 30.92
C GLY A 92 -6.57 35.60 29.84
N LEU A 93 -6.26 35.38 28.56
CA LEU A 93 -6.95 36.03 27.46
C LEU A 93 -8.38 35.48 27.31
N ARG A 94 -9.37 36.38 27.19
CA ARG A 94 -10.77 36.01 26.92
C ARG A 94 -11.02 35.66 25.45
N ARG A 95 -10.36 36.38 24.54
CA ARG A 95 -10.47 36.20 23.09
C ARG A 95 -9.10 36.00 22.46
N ILE A 96 -9.08 35.24 21.37
CA ILE A 96 -7.87 34.96 20.60
C ILE A 96 -8.15 35.15 19.10
N PRO A 97 -7.20 35.74 18.34
CA PRO A 97 -7.33 35.84 16.90
C PRO A 97 -7.25 34.45 16.27
N ALA A 98 -8.26 34.13 15.48
CA ALA A 98 -8.44 32.84 14.83
C ALA A 98 -8.87 33.04 13.38
N ALA A 99 -8.18 32.38 12.45
CA ALA A 99 -8.64 32.26 11.07
C ALA A 99 -9.66 31.12 11.01
N THR A 100 -10.92 31.46 10.71
CA THR A 100 -11.94 30.44 10.46
C THR A 100 -11.77 29.93 9.04
N LYS A 101 -11.41 28.66 8.91
CA LYS A 101 -11.35 28.03 7.61
C LYS A 101 -12.57 27.13 7.47
N GLN A 102 -13.46 27.46 6.54
CA GLN A 102 -14.52 26.53 6.10
C GLN A 102 -13.87 25.43 5.26
N VAL A 103 -13.11 24.58 5.93
CA VAL A 103 -12.66 23.34 5.34
C VAL A 103 -13.76 22.35 5.67
N SER A 104 -14.37 21.75 4.65
CA SER A 104 -15.26 20.62 4.89
C SER A 104 -14.52 19.57 5.71
N ASP A 105 -15.24 18.84 6.57
CA ASP A 105 -14.63 17.77 7.39
C ASP A 105 -13.81 16.80 6.53
N ASP A 106 -14.28 16.54 5.31
CA ASP A 106 -13.60 15.74 4.30
C ASP A 106 -12.24 16.31 3.90
N LYS A 107 -12.13 17.63 3.75
CA LYS A 107 -10.89 18.28 3.30
C LYS A 107 -9.87 18.43 4.43
N LEU A 108 -10.32 18.46 5.70
CA LEU A 108 -9.41 18.35 6.85
C LEU A 108 -8.91 16.94 7.05
N LEU A 109 -9.83 15.97 6.96
CA LEU A 109 -9.47 14.55 7.00
C LEU A 109 -8.48 14.23 5.87
N GLU A 110 -8.72 14.77 4.67
CA GLU A 110 -7.80 14.66 3.54
C GLU A 110 -6.41 15.19 3.89
N LEU A 111 -6.30 16.42 4.40
CA LEU A 111 -5.02 17.03 4.73
C LEU A 111 -4.28 16.27 5.85
N ALA A 112 -4.99 15.82 6.87
CA ALA A 112 -4.42 15.02 7.97
C ALA A 112 -3.91 13.66 7.48
N LEU A 113 -4.66 12.99 6.60
CA LEU A 113 -4.26 11.70 6.03
C LEU A 113 -3.09 11.85 5.05
N ILE A 114 -3.07 12.89 4.21
CA ILE A 114 -1.96 13.15 3.30
C ILE A 114 -0.68 13.48 4.06
N GLU A 115 -0.76 14.32 5.10
CA GLU A 115 0.39 14.63 5.95
C GLU A 115 0.94 13.38 6.62
N ASN A 116 0.06 12.49 7.13
CA ASN A 116 0.48 11.22 7.71
C ASN A 116 1.17 10.30 6.68
N ILE A 117 0.72 10.27 5.43
CA ILE A 117 1.36 9.49 4.36
C ILE A 117 2.72 10.06 3.96
N GLN A 118 2.92 11.37 4.09
CA GLN A 118 4.18 12.04 3.78
C GLN A 118 5.21 11.93 4.92
N ARG A 119 4.84 11.37 6.09
CA ARG A 119 5.80 11.06 7.16
C ARG A 119 6.67 9.86 6.77
N GLN A 120 7.93 9.91 7.17
CA GLN A 120 9.00 9.07 6.61
C GLN A 120 9.01 7.59 7.04
N GLU A 121 7.96 7.04 7.66
CA GLU A 121 8.04 5.71 8.30
C GLU A 121 6.77 4.84 8.17
N LEU A 122 5.91 5.04 7.17
CA LEU A 122 4.78 4.11 6.99
C LEU A 122 5.24 2.78 6.40
N ASN A 123 4.78 1.68 7.01
CA ASN A 123 4.96 0.37 6.42
C ASN A 123 4.04 0.20 5.17
N PRO A 124 4.35 -0.72 4.24
CA PRO A 124 3.57 -0.84 3.00
C PRO A 124 2.08 -1.16 3.17
N ILE A 125 1.69 -1.79 4.29
CA ILE A 125 0.29 -2.12 4.59
C ILE A 125 -0.44 -0.91 5.18
N GLU A 126 0.19 -0.16 6.08
CA GLU A 126 -0.31 1.10 6.62
C GLU A 126 -0.51 2.13 5.50
N GLU A 127 0.46 2.23 4.60
CA GLU A 127 0.37 3.06 3.41
C GLU A 127 -0.85 2.66 2.55
N ALA A 128 -1.05 1.35 2.33
CA ALA A 128 -2.19 0.84 1.59
C ALA A 128 -3.53 1.15 2.30
N LYS A 129 -3.61 0.99 3.62
CA LYS A 129 -4.79 1.33 4.44
C LYS A 129 -5.08 2.84 4.37
N ALA A 130 -4.05 3.68 4.39
CA ALA A 130 -4.19 5.13 4.28
C ALA A 130 -4.72 5.53 2.88
N TYR A 131 -4.19 4.94 1.80
CA TYR A 131 -4.73 5.13 0.45
C TYR A 131 -6.19 4.68 0.33
N ARG A 132 -6.54 3.53 0.91
CA ARG A 132 -7.92 3.03 0.92
C ARG A 132 -8.86 4.01 1.61
N LYS A 133 -8.47 4.51 2.78
CA LYS A 133 -9.25 5.50 3.54
C LYS A 133 -9.45 6.79 2.76
N LEU A 134 -8.43 7.26 2.02
CA LEU A 134 -8.55 8.44 1.17
C LEU A 134 -9.50 8.22 -0.02
N ILE A 135 -9.49 7.03 -0.63
CA ILE A 135 -10.39 6.69 -1.74
C ILE A 135 -11.82 6.55 -1.24
N ASP A 136 -12.03 5.84 -0.14
CA ASP A 136 -13.37 5.48 0.33
C ASP A 136 -14.07 6.67 1.02
N ASN A 137 -13.35 7.46 1.84
CA ASN A 137 -13.96 8.55 2.60
C ASN A 137 -14.11 9.85 1.79
N ILE A 138 -13.19 10.12 0.87
CA ILE A 138 -13.15 11.39 0.11
C ILE A 138 -13.57 11.17 -1.35
N GLY A 139 -13.82 9.92 -1.75
CA GLY A 139 -14.24 9.58 -3.12
C GLY A 139 -13.15 9.84 -4.16
N LEU A 140 -11.87 9.80 -3.77
CA LEU A 140 -10.78 10.06 -4.69
C LEU A 140 -10.57 8.91 -5.66
N THR A 141 -10.35 9.26 -6.93
CA THR A 141 -9.81 8.30 -7.89
C THR A 141 -8.33 8.07 -7.60
N GLN A 142 -7.80 6.92 -8.02
CA GLN A 142 -6.35 6.63 -7.89
C GLN A 142 -5.48 7.69 -8.60
N GLU A 143 -6.02 8.32 -9.64
CA GLU A 143 -5.36 9.38 -10.42
C GLU A 143 -5.23 10.68 -9.62
N LYS A 144 -6.33 11.15 -9.01
CA LYS A 144 -6.31 12.31 -8.11
C LYS A 144 -5.46 12.04 -6.87
N LEU A 145 -5.45 10.80 -6.40
CA LEU A 145 -4.58 10.40 -5.29
C LEU A 145 -3.11 10.50 -5.68
N SER A 146 -2.69 10.00 -6.85
CA SER A 146 -1.30 10.11 -7.32
C SER A 146 -0.79 11.55 -7.35
N GLU A 147 -1.60 12.48 -7.86
CA GLU A 147 -1.25 13.90 -7.91
C GLU A 147 -1.04 14.48 -6.51
N ARG A 148 -1.92 14.15 -5.55
CA ARG A 148 -1.85 14.71 -4.19
C ARG A 148 -0.74 14.15 -3.34
N VAL A 149 -0.43 12.86 -3.47
CA VAL A 149 0.65 12.23 -2.68
C VAL A 149 2.01 12.34 -3.37
N GLY A 150 2.05 12.78 -4.64
CA GLY A 150 3.28 12.88 -5.43
C GLY A 150 3.89 11.51 -5.78
N LYS A 151 3.06 10.47 -5.91
CA LYS A 151 3.49 9.09 -6.19
C LYS A 151 2.85 8.58 -7.47
N GLU A 152 3.55 7.68 -8.16
CA GLU A 152 3.06 7.11 -9.41
C GLU A 152 1.74 6.34 -9.17
N ARG A 153 0.77 6.53 -10.06
CA ARG A 153 -0.51 5.81 -10.02
C ARG A 153 -0.33 4.29 -9.98
N SER A 154 0.65 3.76 -10.71
CA SER A 154 0.93 2.31 -10.74
C SER A 154 1.41 1.77 -9.38
N LEU A 155 2.20 2.57 -8.65
CA LEU A 155 2.65 2.25 -7.29
C LEU A 155 1.46 2.23 -6.33
N ILE A 156 0.60 3.23 -6.36
CA ILE A 156 -0.62 3.30 -5.54
C ILE A 156 -1.52 2.08 -5.79
N ALA A 157 -1.78 1.76 -7.06
CA ALA A 157 -2.59 0.61 -7.43
C ALA A 157 -1.98 -0.70 -6.90
N THR A 158 -0.66 -0.82 -6.98
CA THR A 158 0.08 -1.98 -6.53
C THR A 158 0.07 -2.12 -5.00
N THR A 159 0.27 -1.03 -4.27
CA THR A 159 0.20 -0.97 -2.81
C THR A 159 -1.20 -1.32 -2.31
N LEU A 160 -2.25 -0.75 -2.93
CA LEU A 160 -3.65 -1.08 -2.62
C LEU A 160 -4.01 -2.56 -2.82
N ARG A 161 -3.35 -3.25 -3.75
CA ARG A 161 -3.57 -4.68 -3.98
C ARG A 161 -3.09 -5.54 -2.80
N LEU A 162 -2.13 -5.07 -2.00
CA LEU A 162 -1.65 -5.80 -0.82
C LEU A 162 -2.76 -6.05 0.20
N LEU A 163 -3.73 -5.14 0.32
CA LEU A 163 -4.92 -5.32 1.17
C LEU A 163 -5.83 -6.46 0.71
N LYS A 164 -5.64 -6.97 -0.52
CA LYS A 164 -6.34 -8.16 -0.96
C LYS A 164 -5.76 -9.42 -0.35
N LEU A 165 -4.56 -9.42 0.25
CA LEU A 165 -3.99 -10.61 0.89
C LEU A 165 -4.78 -11.00 2.15
N PRO A 166 -4.71 -12.26 2.60
CA PRO A 166 -5.20 -12.65 3.91
C PRO A 166 -4.56 -11.81 5.02
N GLU A 167 -5.31 -11.48 6.07
CA GLU A 167 -4.82 -10.64 7.18
C GLU A 167 -3.54 -11.18 7.80
N ASP A 168 -3.43 -12.50 7.98
CA ASP A 168 -2.23 -13.15 8.51
C ASP A 168 -0.98 -12.91 7.64
N ILE A 169 -1.14 -12.78 6.32
CA ILE A 169 -0.02 -12.44 5.42
C ILE A 169 0.26 -10.93 5.44
N GLN A 170 -0.76 -10.10 5.62
CA GLN A 170 -0.57 -8.65 5.79
C GLN A 170 0.25 -8.36 7.06
N THR A 171 -0.06 -9.02 8.18
CA THR A 171 0.73 -8.89 9.42
C THR A 171 2.18 -9.31 9.24
N LEU A 172 2.45 -10.37 8.47
CA LEU A 172 3.84 -10.76 8.15
C LEU A 172 4.60 -9.68 7.35
N ILE A 173 3.89 -8.84 6.58
CA ILE A 173 4.49 -7.71 5.85
C ILE A 173 4.68 -6.50 6.78
N GLU A 174 3.72 -6.24 7.68
CA GLU A 174 3.83 -5.21 8.73
C GLU A 174 5.01 -5.49 9.66
N GLU A 175 5.25 -6.75 10.02
CA GLU A 175 6.39 -7.21 10.84
C GLU A 175 7.70 -7.36 10.04
N GLU A 176 7.74 -6.93 8.78
CA GLU A 176 8.90 -7.02 7.87
C GLU A 176 9.44 -8.43 7.60
N LYS A 177 8.77 -9.49 8.06
CA LYS A 177 9.10 -10.90 7.75
C LYS A 177 8.91 -11.21 6.27
N LEU A 178 8.02 -10.48 5.60
CA LEU A 178 7.83 -10.50 4.16
C LEU A 178 7.93 -9.09 3.58
N THR A 179 8.60 -8.95 2.46
CA THR A 179 8.62 -7.68 1.73
C THR A 179 7.31 -7.47 0.96
N ALA A 180 7.00 -6.23 0.60
CA ALA A 180 5.91 -5.92 -0.34
C ALA A 180 6.08 -6.66 -1.70
N GLY A 181 7.32 -6.96 -2.10
CA GLY A 181 7.62 -7.80 -3.26
C GLY A 181 7.07 -9.23 -3.12
N HIS A 182 7.29 -9.86 -1.97
CA HIS A 182 6.72 -11.18 -1.68
C HIS A 182 5.19 -11.16 -1.68
N GLY A 183 4.58 -10.14 -1.05
CA GLY A 183 3.13 -9.96 -1.08
C GLY A 183 2.56 -9.87 -2.50
N ARG A 184 3.22 -9.12 -3.39
CA ARG A 184 2.82 -9.02 -4.81
C ARG A 184 2.91 -10.34 -5.55
N ALA A 185 3.95 -11.14 -5.29
CA ALA A 185 4.09 -12.45 -5.90
C ALA A 185 2.97 -13.41 -5.43
N LEU A 186 2.64 -13.40 -4.13
CA LEU A 186 1.56 -14.22 -3.57
C LEU A 186 0.18 -13.88 -4.16
N LEU A 187 -0.06 -12.62 -4.53
CA LEU A 187 -1.29 -12.20 -5.20
C LEU A 187 -1.51 -12.79 -6.60
N MET A 188 -0.49 -13.43 -7.20
CA MET A 188 -0.66 -14.18 -8.45
C MET A 188 -1.38 -15.53 -8.23
N VAL A 189 -1.51 -15.98 -6.99
CA VAL A 189 -2.21 -17.21 -6.62
C VAL A 189 -3.60 -16.84 -6.10
N GLU A 190 -4.65 -17.42 -6.65
CA GLU A 190 -6.04 -17.10 -6.25
C GLU A 190 -6.41 -17.76 -4.90
N ASP A 191 -5.94 -18.99 -4.67
CA ASP A 191 -6.27 -19.77 -3.48
C ASP A 191 -5.54 -19.25 -2.23
N ARG A 192 -6.33 -18.87 -1.21
CA ARG A 192 -5.84 -18.34 0.07
C ARG A 192 -5.04 -19.34 0.89
N ALA A 193 -5.41 -20.62 0.90
CA ALA A 193 -4.67 -21.66 1.61
C ALA A 193 -3.31 -21.87 0.96
N VAL A 194 -3.25 -21.81 -0.38
CA VAL A 194 -1.99 -21.90 -1.13
C VAL A 194 -1.11 -20.68 -0.88
N GLN A 195 -1.67 -19.47 -0.85
CA GLN A 195 -0.95 -18.25 -0.46
C GLN A 195 -0.27 -18.41 0.90
N ARG A 196 -0.99 -18.89 1.93
CA ARG A 196 -0.43 -19.11 3.27
C ARG A 196 0.68 -20.15 3.31
N ARG A 197 0.52 -21.24 2.56
CA ARG A 197 1.56 -22.28 2.47
C ARG A 197 2.83 -21.74 1.82
N LEU A 198 2.68 -20.94 0.77
CA LEU A 198 3.81 -20.32 0.08
C LEU A 198 4.47 -19.25 0.97
N ALA A 199 3.71 -18.43 1.68
CA ALA A 199 4.23 -17.44 2.63
C ALA A 199 5.14 -18.10 3.69
N ARG A 200 4.69 -19.21 4.29
CA ARG A 200 5.51 -19.99 5.23
C ARG A 200 6.80 -20.52 4.60
N ASN A 201 6.71 -21.08 3.39
CA ASN A 201 7.87 -21.59 2.67
C ASN A 201 8.91 -20.49 2.34
N ILE A 202 8.45 -19.28 1.98
CA ILE A 202 9.32 -18.12 1.73
C ILE A 202 10.11 -17.78 2.99
N ILE A 203 9.45 -17.74 4.15
CA ILE A 203 10.07 -17.42 5.44
C ILE A 203 11.04 -18.53 5.86
N GLU A 204 10.60 -19.79 5.85
CA GLU A 204 11.41 -20.94 6.28
C GLU A 204 12.69 -21.10 5.45
N LYS A 205 12.63 -20.82 4.14
CA LYS A 205 13.76 -20.98 3.22
C LYS A 205 14.50 -19.68 2.91
N GLY A 206 14.05 -18.54 3.46
CA GLY A 206 14.62 -17.23 3.18
C GLY A 206 14.64 -16.88 1.69
N LEU A 207 13.57 -17.22 0.95
CA LEU A 207 13.54 -17.03 -0.50
C LEU A 207 13.56 -15.55 -0.87
N SER A 208 14.28 -15.20 -1.93
CA SER A 208 14.18 -13.89 -2.57
C SER A 208 12.86 -13.71 -3.33
N VAL A 209 12.52 -12.46 -3.65
CA VAL A 209 11.32 -12.14 -4.46
C VAL A 209 11.35 -12.86 -5.81
N ARG A 210 12.51 -12.91 -6.46
CA ARG A 210 12.68 -13.58 -7.77
C ARG A 210 12.50 -15.10 -7.66
N GLU A 211 13.01 -15.71 -6.60
CA GLU A 211 12.83 -17.15 -6.35
C GLU A 211 11.38 -17.47 -6.02
N THR A 212 10.72 -16.60 -5.25
CA THR A 212 9.30 -16.68 -4.95
C THR A 212 8.46 -16.66 -6.23
N GLU A 213 8.68 -15.69 -7.11
CA GLU A 213 7.97 -15.59 -8.39
C GLU A 213 8.19 -16.84 -9.27
N ARG A 214 9.43 -17.35 -9.33
CA ARG A 214 9.74 -18.58 -10.06
C ARG A 214 9.03 -19.79 -9.47
N SER A 215 9.00 -19.92 -8.14
CA SER A 215 8.32 -21.00 -7.42
C SER A 215 6.82 -20.95 -7.66
N ILE A 216 6.23 -19.75 -7.66
CA ILE A 216 4.80 -19.55 -7.94
C ILE A 216 4.47 -19.91 -9.39
N LYS A 217 5.25 -19.41 -10.37
CA LYS A 217 5.05 -19.74 -11.80
C LYS A 217 5.13 -21.23 -12.09
N LYS A 218 6.11 -21.93 -11.50
CA LYS A 218 6.21 -23.41 -11.59
C LYS A 218 4.98 -24.12 -11.02
N ASN A 219 4.39 -23.59 -9.95
CA ASN A 219 3.19 -24.16 -9.33
C ASN A 219 1.86 -23.73 -9.98
N THR A 220 1.82 -22.62 -10.75
CA THR A 220 0.60 -22.13 -11.44
C THR A 220 0.51 -22.57 -12.90
N ILE A 221 1.63 -22.86 -13.57
CA ILE A 221 1.66 -23.37 -14.96
C ILE A 221 1.45 -24.90 -15.02
N SER A 222 1.43 -25.59 -13.87
CA SER A 222 0.96 -26.96 -13.77
C SER A 222 -0.49 -26.96 -13.25
N PRO A 223 -1.51 -27.28 -14.09
CA PRO A 223 -2.82 -27.57 -13.55
C PRO A 223 -2.71 -28.83 -12.68
N GLN A 224 -2.99 -28.65 -11.40
CA GLN A 224 -3.32 -29.70 -10.42
C GLN A 224 -2.17 -30.63 -9.99
N HIS A 225 -1.48 -30.21 -8.93
CA HIS A 225 -1.22 -31.11 -7.81
C HIS A 225 -1.35 -30.36 -6.47
N ILE A 226 -2.58 -30.27 -5.98
CA ILE A 226 -2.84 -30.18 -4.54
C ILE A 226 -3.89 -31.24 -4.19
N VAL A 227 -3.36 -32.41 -3.83
CA VAL A 227 -3.81 -33.31 -2.76
C VAL A 227 -5.33 -33.50 -2.63
N ASN A 228 -5.85 -34.52 -3.32
CA ASN A 228 -6.89 -35.34 -2.70
C ASN A 228 -6.20 -36.51 -2.00
N ASN A 229 -6.32 -36.52 -0.68
CA ASN A 229 -6.02 -37.64 0.17
C ASN A 229 -6.99 -38.79 -0.21
N ARG A 230 -6.59 -39.64 -1.16
CA ARG A 230 -7.22 -40.93 -1.42
C ARG A 230 -6.11 -41.96 -1.59
N VAL A 231 -6.14 -42.94 -0.71
CA VAL A 231 -5.34 -44.17 -0.68
C VAL A 231 -4.90 -44.57 -2.09
N ALA A 232 -3.61 -44.37 -2.40
CA ALA A 232 -3.07 -44.73 -3.71
C ALA A 232 -2.92 -46.25 -3.79
N LYS A 233 -3.69 -46.88 -4.69
CA LYS A 233 -3.31 -48.18 -5.26
C LYS A 233 -1.94 -48.03 -5.94
N PRO A 234 -1.03 -49.01 -5.81
CA PRO A 234 0.30 -48.92 -6.40
C PRO A 234 0.21 -48.85 -7.93
N ILE A 235 0.81 -47.81 -8.50
CA ILE A 235 1.06 -47.70 -9.94
C ILE A 235 2.15 -48.72 -10.30
N ASP A 236 1.86 -49.55 -11.30
CA ASP A 236 2.67 -50.66 -11.79
C ASP A 236 4.14 -50.24 -12.06
N ALA A 237 5.10 -50.96 -11.47
CA ALA A 237 6.53 -50.64 -11.56
C ALA A 237 7.07 -50.64 -13.01
N ASN A 238 6.40 -51.38 -13.90
CA ASN A 238 6.73 -51.46 -15.32
C ASN A 238 6.45 -50.16 -16.09
N VAL A 239 5.41 -49.40 -15.70
CA VAL A 239 5.05 -48.14 -16.37
C VAL A 239 6.10 -47.05 -16.09
N ARG A 240 6.56 -46.95 -14.85
CA ARG A 240 7.62 -46.00 -14.46
C ARG A 240 8.96 -46.31 -15.13
N ALA A 241 9.30 -47.59 -15.30
CA ALA A 241 10.51 -48.00 -16.01
C ALA A 241 10.44 -47.62 -17.50
N ALA A 242 9.28 -47.78 -18.13
CA ALA A 242 9.05 -47.37 -19.51
C ALA A 242 9.10 -45.84 -19.68
N GLU A 243 8.49 -45.06 -18.78
CA GLU A 243 8.60 -43.59 -18.75
C GLU A 243 10.05 -43.13 -18.67
N THR A 244 10.82 -43.69 -17.72
CA THR A 244 12.23 -43.31 -17.53
C THR A 244 13.08 -43.62 -18.77
N LYS A 245 12.82 -44.76 -19.44
CA LYS A 245 13.53 -45.14 -20.66
C LYS A 245 13.19 -44.21 -21.83
N LEU A 246 11.92 -43.83 -21.98
CA LEU A 246 11.47 -42.89 -23.02
C LEU A 246 11.99 -41.47 -22.77
N MET A 247 11.98 -41.00 -21.52
CA MET A 247 12.57 -39.71 -21.14
C MET A 247 14.07 -39.66 -21.48
N ARG A 248 14.82 -40.73 -21.20
CA ARG A 248 16.25 -40.81 -21.57
C ARG A 248 16.49 -40.81 -23.08
N LYS A 249 15.63 -41.49 -23.86
CA LYS A 249 15.78 -41.55 -25.32
C LYS A 249 15.34 -40.26 -26.02
N LEU A 250 14.25 -39.63 -25.56
CA LEU A 250 13.67 -38.44 -26.19
C LEU A 250 14.24 -37.12 -25.62
N GLY A 251 14.88 -37.15 -24.46
CA GLY A 251 15.48 -35.96 -23.83
C GLY A 251 14.46 -34.92 -23.36
N THR A 252 13.20 -35.32 -23.23
CA THR A 252 12.07 -34.47 -22.80
C THR A 252 11.19 -35.23 -21.81
N ASN A 253 10.23 -34.54 -21.20
CA ASN A 253 9.30 -35.15 -20.26
C ASN A 253 8.32 -36.07 -21.01
N VAL A 254 8.21 -37.32 -20.56
CA VAL A 254 7.35 -38.34 -21.16
C VAL A 254 6.49 -38.96 -20.06
N LYS A 255 5.18 -38.96 -20.28
CA LYS A 255 4.20 -39.52 -19.35
C LYS A 255 3.40 -40.62 -20.03
N ILE A 256 3.26 -41.77 -19.38
CA ILE A 256 2.44 -42.88 -19.86
C ILE A 256 1.16 -42.90 -19.04
N VAL A 257 0.03 -42.67 -19.71
CA VAL A 257 -1.31 -42.69 -19.10
C VAL A 257 -2.01 -43.98 -19.52
N PRO A 258 -1.94 -45.06 -18.72
CA PRO A 258 -2.63 -46.31 -19.03
C PRO A 258 -4.16 -46.14 -18.92
N LYS A 259 -4.89 -46.73 -19.86
CA LYS A 259 -6.36 -46.78 -19.90
C LYS A 259 -6.81 -48.18 -20.33
N GLY A 260 -7.10 -49.05 -19.35
CA GLY A 260 -7.45 -50.46 -19.61
C GLY A 260 -6.27 -51.26 -20.17
N ASN A 261 -6.48 -52.01 -21.25
CA ASN A 261 -5.40 -52.74 -21.98
C ASN A 261 -4.58 -51.84 -22.94
N GLY A 262 -4.90 -50.56 -23.03
CA GLY A 262 -4.16 -49.58 -23.84
C GLY A 262 -3.71 -48.40 -23.02
N GLY A 263 -3.26 -47.33 -23.68
CA GLY A 263 -2.83 -46.11 -23.00
C GLY A 263 -2.46 -45.00 -23.97
N LYS A 264 -2.06 -43.86 -23.43
CA LYS A 264 -1.50 -42.75 -24.19
C LYS A 264 -0.07 -42.49 -23.71
N ILE A 265 0.80 -42.14 -24.63
CA ILE A 265 2.13 -41.61 -24.32
C ILE A 265 2.07 -40.12 -24.65
N GLU A 266 2.24 -39.29 -23.64
CA GLU A 266 2.28 -37.84 -23.76
C GLU A 266 3.74 -37.41 -23.72
N VAL A 267 4.19 -36.73 -24.79
CA VAL A 267 5.56 -36.22 -24.92
C VAL A 267 5.47 -34.70 -24.99
N GLU A 268 6.10 -34.03 -24.03
CA GLU A 268 6.17 -32.56 -24.04
C GLU A 268 7.26 -32.09 -25.01
N PHE A 269 7.02 -31.00 -25.74
CA PHE A 269 8.02 -30.32 -26.54
C PHE A 269 8.00 -28.83 -26.21
N TYR A 270 9.17 -28.20 -26.17
CA TYR A 270 9.29 -26.81 -25.69
C TYR A 270 9.55 -25.79 -26.81
N SER A 271 9.74 -26.25 -28.04
CA SER A 271 9.83 -25.44 -29.25
C SER A 271 9.47 -26.27 -30.50
N LEU A 272 9.28 -25.62 -31.65
CA LEU A 272 9.08 -26.32 -32.92
C LEU A 272 10.31 -27.14 -33.32
N ASP A 273 11.52 -26.62 -33.06
CA ASP A 273 12.77 -27.35 -33.27
C ASP A 273 12.88 -28.60 -32.38
N ASP A 274 12.36 -28.53 -31.15
CA ASP A 274 12.32 -29.65 -30.22
C ASP A 274 11.32 -30.72 -30.67
N LEU A 275 10.16 -30.30 -31.21
CA LEU A 275 9.21 -31.20 -31.85
C LEU A 275 9.83 -31.93 -33.06
N ASP A 276 10.54 -31.21 -33.92
CA ASP A 276 11.22 -31.80 -35.08
C ASP A 276 12.33 -32.77 -34.65
N ARG A 277 13.12 -32.42 -33.63
CA ARG A 277 14.12 -33.32 -33.03
C ARG A 277 13.48 -34.59 -32.47
N ILE A 278 12.38 -34.47 -31.73
CA ILE A 278 11.63 -35.60 -31.16
C ILE A 278 11.06 -36.46 -32.30
N PHE A 279 10.48 -35.84 -33.32
CA PHE A 279 9.93 -36.53 -34.48
C PHE A 279 11.01 -37.34 -35.21
N GLN A 280 12.18 -36.76 -35.44
CA GLN A 280 13.34 -37.47 -36.02
C GLN A 280 13.80 -38.64 -35.13
N LEU A 281 13.82 -38.49 -33.80
CA LEU A 281 14.20 -39.56 -32.87
C LEU A 281 13.18 -40.71 -32.81
N VAL A 282 11.91 -40.43 -33.07
CA VAL A 282 10.83 -41.44 -33.13
C VAL A 282 10.81 -42.16 -34.49
N MET A 283 11.02 -41.43 -35.59
CA MET A 283 10.97 -41.96 -36.95
C MET A 283 12.25 -42.68 -37.39
N ARG A 284 13.35 -42.48 -36.65
CA ARG A 284 14.62 -43.20 -36.89
C ARG A 284 14.50 -44.62 -36.36
N SER A 285 13.97 -45.50 -37.21
CA SER A 285 14.06 -46.95 -37.07
C SER A 285 15.53 -47.38 -37.19
N GLU A 286 16.03 -48.16 -36.24
CA GLU A 286 17.13 -49.10 -36.54
C GLU A 286 16.57 -50.32 -37.27
#